data_AF-A0A660MAK5-F1
#
_entry.id   AF-A0A660MAK5-F1
#
_cell.length_a   1.000
_cell.length_b   1.000
_cell.length_c   1.000
_cell.angle_alpha   90.00
_cell.angle_beta   90.00
_cell.angle_gamma   90.00
#
_symmetry.space_group_name_H-M   'P 1'
#
loop_
_entity.id
_entity.type
_entity.pdbx_description
1 polymer ?
#
loop_
_entity_poly.entity_id
_entity_poly.type
_entity_poly.pdbx_seq_one_letter_code
_entity_poly.pdbx_strand_id
1 'polypeptide(L)'
;MMNTDSLIKFFDEQLKKVEKMRSLTDKDKDFIVWKREIVDTYKRMGESYAEHVERICLSGAKVFLPKSNPDYDRYVYEQYQQEITMIDTELQTTIKSLERWGYQQTHTRPDDSKDNRVTINNINQQTQNNLQTINLSQYDQQTQNKIQELYDELGKKKQNKETIRGILKWLADKGIDALIAILSSKI
;
A
#
# COMPACT_ATOMS: atom_id res chain seq x y z
N MET A 1 19.75 -0.19 9.69
CA MET A 1 18.88 -0.90 8.73
C MET A 1 17.46 -0.75 9.25
N MET A 2 16.49 -0.32 8.44
CA MET A 2 15.10 -0.21 8.91
C MET A 2 14.57 -1.62 9.23
N ASN A 3 14.17 -1.82 10.47
CA ASN A 3 13.47 -3.01 10.94
C ASN A 3 12.18 -2.59 11.66
N THR A 4 11.29 -3.55 11.89
CA THR A 4 9.98 -3.31 12.54
C THR A 4 10.11 -2.47 13.82
N ASP A 5 10.96 -2.88 14.75
CA ASP A 5 11.11 -2.23 16.06
C ASP A 5 11.60 -0.78 15.94
N SER A 6 12.56 -0.54 15.05
CA SER A 6 13.09 0.81 14.78
C SER A 6 12.03 1.73 14.17
N LEU A 7 11.14 1.20 13.33
CA LEU A 7 10.06 1.95 12.71
C LEU A 7 8.94 2.24 13.71
N ILE A 8 8.53 1.25 14.51
CA ILE A 8 7.57 1.45 15.60
C ILE A 8 8.08 2.54 16.55
N LYS A 9 9.33 2.42 17.00
CA LYS A 9 9.95 3.42 17.88
C LYS A 9 9.95 4.82 17.25
N PHE A 10 10.30 4.92 15.97
CA PHE A 10 10.27 6.19 15.25
C PHE A 10 8.85 6.79 15.26
N PHE A 11 7.83 6.02 14.86
CA PHE A 11 6.46 6.54 14.81
C PHE A 11 5.89 6.89 16.19
N ASP A 12 6.23 6.11 17.23
CA ASP A 12 5.90 6.45 18.62
C ASP A 12 6.53 7.78 19.07
N GLU A 13 7.79 8.03 18.69
CA GLU A 13 8.47 9.29 18.98
C GLU A 13 7.81 10.47 18.25
N GLN A 14 7.28 10.25 17.04
CA GLN A 14 6.53 11.29 16.32
C GLN A 14 5.13 11.51 16.91
N LEU A 15 4.45 10.46 17.41
CA LEU A 15 3.17 10.57 18.11
C LEU A 15 3.26 11.45 19.36
N LYS A 16 4.34 11.29 20.15
CA LYS A 16 4.57 12.12 21.34
C LYS A 16 4.68 13.61 21.04
N LYS A 17 4.97 13.99 19.78
CA LYS A 17 5.08 15.39 19.35
C LYS A 17 3.77 15.97 18.83
N VAL A 18 2.72 15.15 18.60
CA VAL A 18 1.45 15.58 18.00
C VAL A 18 0.83 16.75 18.77
N GLU A 19 0.73 16.67 20.10
CA GLU A 19 0.14 17.75 20.91
C GLU A 19 0.93 19.06 20.83
N LYS A 20 2.28 18.97 20.75
CA LYS A 20 3.10 20.16 20.46
C LYS A 20 2.72 20.73 19.09
N MET A 21 2.61 19.89 18.07
CA MET A 21 2.24 20.35 16.73
C MET A 21 0.84 20.98 16.68
N ARG A 22 -0.15 20.47 17.43
CA ARG A 22 -1.50 21.06 17.51
C ARG A 22 -1.50 22.52 17.97
N SER A 23 -0.51 22.92 18.75
CA SER A 23 -0.37 24.29 19.26
C SER A 23 0.31 25.26 18.28
N LEU A 24 0.81 24.78 17.14
CA LEU A 24 1.52 25.57 16.14
C LEU A 24 0.59 25.96 14.97
N THR A 25 1.19 26.44 13.88
CA THR A 25 0.55 26.70 12.59
C THR A 25 1.24 25.91 11.48
N ASP A 26 0.60 25.83 10.30
CA ASP A 26 1.13 25.16 9.12
C ASP A 26 2.41 25.79 8.55
N LYS A 27 2.72 27.03 8.97
CA LYS A 27 3.91 27.78 8.57
C LYS A 27 5.08 27.61 9.52
N ASP A 28 4.84 27.02 10.69
CA ASP A 28 5.89 26.82 11.67
C ASP A 28 6.93 25.82 11.17
N LYS A 29 8.20 26.19 11.30
CA LYS A 29 9.33 25.37 10.83
C LYS A 29 9.33 23.99 11.49
N ASP A 30 9.04 23.95 12.79
CA ASP A 30 8.96 22.70 13.56
C ASP A 30 7.90 21.75 12.98
N PHE A 31 6.73 22.27 12.61
CA PHE A 31 5.68 21.48 11.97
C PHE A 31 6.11 20.96 10.60
N ILE A 32 6.70 21.82 9.76
CA ILE A 32 7.15 21.47 8.41
C ILE A 32 8.21 20.36 8.45
N VAL A 33 9.18 20.47 9.36
CA VAL A 33 10.24 19.47 9.54
C VAL A 33 9.66 18.16 10.04
N TRP A 34 8.82 18.21 11.08
CA TRP A 34 8.16 17.04 11.65
C TRP A 34 7.35 16.28 10.59
N LYS A 35 6.50 16.98 9.84
CA LYS A 35 5.71 16.38 8.76
C LYS A 35 6.61 15.76 7.67
N ARG A 36 7.69 16.45 7.30
CA ARG A 36 8.63 15.96 6.28
C ARG A 36 9.33 14.68 6.71
N GLU A 37 9.79 14.59 7.96
CA GLU A 37 10.44 13.38 8.49
C GLU A 37 9.51 12.16 8.41
N ILE A 38 8.24 12.33 8.74
CA ILE A 38 7.22 11.28 8.65
C ILE A 38 7.05 10.83 7.20
N VAL A 39 6.82 11.78 6.28
CA VAL A 39 6.64 11.51 4.85
C VAL A 39 7.85 10.82 4.24
N ASP A 40 9.06 11.30 4.54
CA ASP A 40 10.29 10.71 4.02
C ASP A 40 10.54 9.30 4.57
N THR A 41 10.11 9.03 5.80
CA THR A 41 10.17 7.69 6.39
C THR A 41 9.24 6.73 5.65
N TYR A 42 7.97 7.10 5.44
CA TYR A 42 7.04 6.29 4.65
C TYR A 42 7.55 6.02 3.23
N LYS A 43 8.12 7.03 2.56
CA LYS A 43 8.73 6.86 1.23
C LYS A 43 9.86 5.83 1.24
N ARG A 44 10.70 5.82 2.29
CA ARG A 44 11.79 4.85 2.45
C ARG A 44 11.29 3.45 2.79
N MET A 45 10.12 3.34 3.42
CA MET A 45 9.49 2.06 3.73
C MET A 45 9.02 1.32 2.47
N GLY A 46 8.74 2.05 1.39
CA GLY A 46 8.45 1.49 0.06
C GLY A 46 6.99 1.60 -0.35
N GLU A 47 6.66 1.03 -1.51
CA GLU A 47 5.36 1.21 -2.18
C GLU A 47 4.16 0.76 -1.33
N SER A 48 4.33 -0.27 -0.49
CA SER A 48 3.29 -0.74 0.44
C SER A 48 2.81 0.34 1.42
N TYR A 49 3.57 1.43 1.57
CA TYR A 49 3.22 2.56 2.43
C TYR A 49 2.98 3.87 1.66
N ALA A 50 2.91 3.82 0.32
CA ALA A 50 2.69 5.01 -0.51
C ALA A 50 1.35 5.70 -0.25
N GLU A 51 0.30 4.93 0.07
CA GLU A 51 -1.02 5.48 0.38
C GLU A 51 -0.99 6.39 1.64
N HIS A 52 -0.19 6.04 2.64
CA HIS A 52 -0.01 6.88 3.83
C HIS A 52 0.63 8.23 3.47
N VAL A 53 1.59 8.24 2.53
CA VAL A 53 2.20 9.47 2.02
C VAL A 53 1.15 10.34 1.33
N GLU A 54 0.32 9.74 0.47
CA GLU A 54 -0.72 10.45 -0.26
C GLU A 54 -1.73 11.08 0.71
N ARG A 55 -2.24 10.31 1.67
CA ARG A 55 -3.20 10.79 2.68
C ARG A 55 -2.64 11.95 3.51
N ILE A 56 -1.39 11.86 3.95
CA ILE A 56 -0.71 12.94 4.69
C ILE A 56 -0.50 14.18 3.81
N CYS A 57 -0.14 14.01 2.53
CA CYS A 57 0.03 15.14 1.62
C CYS A 57 -1.30 15.83 1.31
N LEU A 58 -2.35 15.04 1.02
CA LEU A 58 -3.69 15.53 0.70
C LEU A 58 -4.39 16.16 1.90
N SER A 59 -4.07 15.76 3.13
CA SER A 59 -4.65 16.37 4.33
C SER A 59 -4.30 17.86 4.51
N GLY A 60 -3.24 18.34 3.84
CA GLY A 60 -2.90 19.76 3.78
C GLY A 60 -3.46 20.50 2.55
N ALA A 61 -4.23 19.82 1.68
CA ALA A 61 -4.83 20.43 0.51
C ALA A 61 -6.00 21.34 0.93
N LYS A 62 -5.83 22.65 0.73
CA LYS A 62 -6.82 23.65 1.15
C LYS A 62 -7.78 23.97 0.01
N VAL A 63 -9.07 24.08 0.33
CA VAL A 63 -10.04 24.76 -0.53
C VAL A 63 -9.77 26.26 -0.41
N PHE A 64 -9.81 26.96 -1.55
CA PHE A 64 -9.52 28.39 -1.55
C PHE A 64 -10.70 29.18 -0.95
N LEU A 65 -10.51 29.69 0.27
CA LEU A 65 -11.38 30.70 0.86
C LEU A 65 -10.72 32.08 0.69
N PRO A 66 -11.40 33.10 0.15
CA PRO A 66 -10.84 34.44 0.05
C PRO A 66 -10.50 34.99 1.45
N LYS A 67 -9.36 35.69 1.59
CA LYS A 67 -8.97 36.34 2.86
C LYS A 67 -9.97 37.39 3.35
N SER A 68 -10.80 37.91 2.45
CA SER A 68 -11.88 38.85 2.78
C SER A 68 -13.08 38.17 3.45
N ASN A 69 -13.13 36.83 3.46
CA ASN A 69 -14.19 36.10 4.13
C ASN A 69 -13.97 36.18 5.67
N PRO A 70 -14.98 36.57 6.46
CA PRO A 70 -14.86 36.67 7.92
C PRO A 70 -14.52 35.32 8.59
N ASP A 71 -14.82 34.19 7.96
CA ASP A 71 -14.52 32.86 8.46
C ASP A 71 -13.13 32.34 8.01
N TYR A 72 -12.32 33.15 7.32
CA TYR A 72 -11.02 32.73 6.78
C TYR A 72 -10.09 32.15 7.84
N ASP A 73 -9.89 32.86 8.95
CA ASP A 73 -8.96 32.42 9.99
C ASP A 73 -9.46 31.14 10.68
N ARG A 74 -10.78 31.04 10.91
CA ARG A 74 -11.42 29.83 11.44
C ARG A 74 -11.24 28.65 10.49
N TYR A 75 -11.49 28.85 9.20
CA TYR A 75 -11.31 27.82 8.17
C TYR A 75 -9.86 27.33 8.12
N VAL A 76 -8.88 28.25 8.11
CA VAL A 76 -7.46 27.89 8.11
C VAL A 76 -7.08 27.09 9.35
N TYR A 77 -7.58 27.49 10.52
CA TYR A 77 -7.36 26.76 11.77
C TYR A 77 -7.98 25.36 11.72
N GLU A 78 -9.24 25.22 11.29
CA GLU A 78 -9.92 23.92 11.20
C GLU A 78 -9.22 22.98 10.22
N GLN A 79 -8.78 23.47 9.05
CA GLN A 79 -7.99 22.67 8.10
C GLN A 79 -6.68 22.18 8.71
N TYR A 80 -5.98 23.05 9.44
CA TYR A 80 -4.75 22.67 10.12
C TYR A 80 -4.97 21.59 11.19
N GLN A 81 -6.05 21.71 11.98
CA GLN A 81 -6.40 20.69 12.97
C GLN A 81 -6.80 19.36 12.32
N GLN A 82 -7.47 19.40 11.17
CA GLN A 82 -7.77 18.21 10.38
C GLN A 82 -6.51 17.54 9.86
N GLU A 83 -5.55 18.32 9.34
CA GLU A 83 -4.26 17.82 8.86
C GLU A 83 -3.51 17.06 9.96
N ILE A 84 -3.40 17.65 11.16
CA ILE A 84 -2.73 16.99 12.29
C ILE A 84 -3.47 15.72 12.72
N THR A 85 -4.80 15.76 12.75
CA THR A 85 -5.61 14.61 13.13
C THR A 85 -5.45 13.45 12.14
N MET A 86 -5.31 13.76 10.84
CA MET A 86 -5.00 12.76 9.84
C MET A 86 -3.62 12.16 10.07
N ILE A 87 -2.58 12.99 10.27
CA ILE A 87 -1.22 12.51 10.51
C ILE A 87 -1.18 11.60 11.76
N ASP A 88 -1.79 12.03 12.87
CA ASP A 88 -1.92 11.22 14.09
C ASP A 88 -2.57 9.85 13.82
N THR A 89 -3.69 9.84 13.08
CA THR A 89 -4.38 8.60 12.70
C THR A 89 -3.50 7.67 11.86
N GLU A 90 -2.76 8.22 10.89
CA GLU A 90 -1.88 7.43 10.03
C GLU A 90 -0.69 6.86 10.80
N LEU A 91 -0.12 7.63 11.73
CA LEU A 91 0.94 7.15 12.63
C LEU A 91 0.46 5.98 13.50
N GLN A 92 -0.69 6.11 14.16
CA GLN A 92 -1.27 5.04 14.98
C GLN A 92 -1.60 3.80 14.15
N THR A 93 -2.15 3.99 12.94
CA THR A 93 -2.49 2.89 12.02
C THR A 93 -1.25 2.14 11.58
N THR A 94 -0.17 2.87 11.31
CA THR A 94 1.10 2.28 10.89
C THR A 94 1.74 1.48 11.99
N ILE A 95 1.76 1.98 13.22
CA ILE A 95 2.27 1.24 14.38
C ILE A 95 1.50 -0.08 14.55
N LYS A 96 0.16 -0.03 14.55
CA LYS A 96 -0.66 -1.24 14.65
C LYS A 96 -0.40 -2.24 13.52
N SER A 97 -0.17 -1.74 12.30
CA SER A 97 0.18 -2.58 11.15
C SER A 97 1.54 -3.25 11.35
N LEU A 98 2.55 -2.49 11.79
CA LEU A 98 3.90 -2.99 12.05
C LEU A 98 3.93 -3.99 13.21
N GLU A 99 3.19 -3.74 14.29
CA GLU A 99 3.07 -4.68 15.42
C GLU A 99 2.42 -6.00 14.99
N ARG A 100 1.44 -5.93 14.08
CA ARG A 100 0.67 -7.10 13.65
C ARG A 100 1.38 -7.92 12.57
N TRP A 101 2.04 -7.26 11.63
CA TRP A 101 2.53 -7.89 10.40
C TRP A 101 4.05 -7.79 10.22
N GLY A 102 4.71 -6.93 10.99
CA GLY A 102 6.12 -6.60 10.80
C GLY A 102 6.37 -5.72 9.58
N TYR A 103 7.61 -5.24 9.49
CA TYR A 103 8.12 -4.57 8.30
C TYR A 103 8.86 -5.58 7.41
N GLN A 104 8.45 -5.69 6.16
CA GLN A 104 9.17 -6.43 5.12
C GLN A 104 9.57 -5.47 4.00
N GLN A 105 10.87 -5.26 3.84
CA GLN A 105 11.39 -4.37 2.81
C GLN A 105 11.26 -5.06 1.45
N THR A 106 10.25 -4.69 0.65
CA THR A 106 10.11 -5.15 -0.72
C THR A 106 11.28 -4.61 -1.54
N HIS A 107 12.26 -5.48 -1.83
CA HIS A 107 13.43 -5.13 -2.62
C HIS A 107 13.04 -5.09 -4.10
N THR A 108 12.53 -3.95 -4.56
CA THR A 108 12.63 -3.58 -5.98
C THR A 108 12.80 -2.08 -6.07
N ARG A 109 14.06 -1.65 -6.08
CA ARG A 109 14.43 -0.42 -6.79
C ARG A 109 14.28 -0.75 -8.28
N PRO A 110 13.66 0.09 -9.13
CA PRO A 110 13.61 -0.17 -10.56
C PRO A 110 15.04 -0.16 -11.10
N ASP A 111 15.49 -1.27 -11.67
CA ASP A 111 16.76 -1.34 -12.39
C ASP A 111 16.46 -1.32 -13.89
N ASP A 112 16.94 -0.28 -14.54
CA ASP A 112 16.74 0.01 -15.96
C ASP A 112 17.62 -0.90 -16.83
N SER A 113 17.20 -2.13 -17.14
CA SER A 113 17.84 -2.85 -18.27
C SER A 113 17.00 -3.92 -18.97
N LYS A 114 16.51 -3.52 -20.15
CA LYS A 114 16.42 -4.26 -21.44
C LYS A 114 15.64 -5.59 -21.53
N ASP A 115 14.37 -5.40 -21.89
CA ASP A 115 13.62 -5.94 -23.05
C ASP A 115 14.02 -7.29 -23.67
N ASN A 116 13.13 -8.28 -23.52
CA ASN A 116 12.94 -9.44 -24.41
C ASN A 116 11.48 -9.90 -24.28
N ARG A 117 10.54 -9.22 -24.96
CA ARG A 117 9.11 -9.56 -25.02
C ARG A 117 8.77 -10.34 -26.29
N VAL A 118 7.87 -11.31 -26.17
CA VAL A 118 7.09 -11.87 -27.30
C VAL A 118 5.65 -11.38 -27.17
N THR A 119 5.11 -10.80 -28.25
CA THR A 119 3.80 -10.16 -28.31
C THR A 119 2.74 -11.13 -28.85
N ILE A 120 1.58 -11.22 -28.19
CA ILE A 120 0.37 -11.85 -28.76
C ILE A 120 -0.78 -10.84 -28.66
N ASN A 121 -1.34 -10.49 -29.82
CA ASN A 121 -2.48 -9.57 -29.99
C ASN A 121 -3.80 -10.35 -29.98
N ASN A 122 -4.83 -9.84 -29.31
CA ASN A 122 -6.22 -10.08 -29.75
C ASN A 122 -7.23 -8.99 -29.33
N ILE A 123 -7.43 -8.05 -30.26
CA ILE A 123 -8.67 -7.42 -30.76
C ILE A 123 -9.95 -7.56 -29.90
N ASN A 124 -10.23 -6.57 -29.03
CA ASN A 124 -11.35 -5.61 -29.17
C ASN A 124 -11.31 -4.55 -28.04
N GLN A 125 -11.47 -3.29 -28.45
CA GLN A 125 -11.20 -1.99 -27.79
C GLN A 125 -12.25 -1.63 -26.71
N GLN A 126 -12.00 -0.94 -25.58
CA GLN A 126 -10.91 -0.17 -25.00
C GLN A 126 -11.01 -0.34 -23.45
N THR A 127 -10.21 -1.22 -22.86
CA THR A 127 -10.06 -1.40 -21.40
C THR A 127 -8.60 -1.71 -21.14
N GLN A 128 -7.89 -0.88 -20.36
CA GLN A 128 -6.51 -1.15 -19.97
C GLN A 128 -6.48 -2.23 -18.87
N ASN A 129 -6.48 -3.48 -19.32
CA ASN A 129 -6.25 -4.69 -18.52
C ASN A 129 -4.74 -4.87 -18.28
N ASN A 130 -4.31 -4.89 -17.01
CA ASN A 130 -2.98 -5.38 -16.61
C ASN A 130 -3.10 -6.87 -16.21
N LEU A 131 -2.98 -7.77 -17.17
CA LEU A 131 -2.86 -9.21 -16.92
C LEU A 131 -1.43 -9.54 -16.49
N GLN A 132 -1.26 -10.01 -15.24
CA GLN A 132 0.02 -10.49 -14.71
C GLN A 132 0.29 -11.94 -15.17
N THR A 133 1.36 -12.14 -15.94
CA THR A 133 1.82 -13.47 -16.38
C THR A 133 2.57 -14.15 -15.23
N ILE A 134 1.99 -15.20 -14.65
CA ILE A 134 2.68 -16.01 -13.62
C ILE A 134 3.68 -16.93 -14.33
N ASN A 135 4.96 -16.83 -13.97
CA ASN A 135 5.94 -17.82 -14.42
C ASN A 135 5.77 -19.11 -13.59
N LEU A 136 5.20 -20.17 -14.18
CA LEU A 136 4.94 -21.44 -13.48
C LEU A 136 6.18 -22.34 -13.37
N SER A 137 7.25 -22.04 -14.14
CA SER A 137 8.47 -22.87 -14.19
C SER A 137 9.28 -22.88 -12.90
N GLN A 138 9.01 -21.93 -11.99
CA GLN A 138 9.64 -21.85 -10.67
C GLN A 138 9.04 -22.82 -9.64
N TYR A 139 7.92 -23.48 -9.96
CA TYR A 139 7.24 -24.42 -9.06
C TYR A 139 7.50 -25.87 -9.47
N ASP A 140 7.47 -26.78 -8.50
CA ASP A 140 7.55 -28.21 -8.77
C ASP A 140 6.33 -28.72 -9.56
N GLN A 141 6.48 -29.86 -10.24
CA GLN A 141 5.45 -30.42 -11.11
C GLN A 141 4.09 -30.66 -10.40
N GLN A 142 4.11 -31.00 -9.11
CA GLN A 142 2.90 -31.25 -8.34
C GLN A 142 2.13 -29.95 -8.10
N THR A 143 2.84 -28.87 -7.80
CA THR A 143 2.29 -27.53 -7.64
C THR A 143 1.76 -26.98 -8.97
N GLN A 144 2.51 -27.15 -10.07
CA GLN A 144 2.06 -26.75 -11.41
C GLN A 144 0.74 -27.45 -11.80
N ASN A 145 0.63 -28.76 -11.56
CA ASN A 145 -0.59 -29.52 -11.86
C ASN A 145 -1.79 -29.03 -11.04
N LYS A 146 -1.58 -28.67 -9.77
CA LYS A 146 -2.65 -28.14 -8.89
C LYS A 146 -3.09 -26.74 -9.27
N ILE A 147 -2.17 -25.90 -9.75
CA ILE A 147 -2.50 -24.58 -10.30
C ILE A 147 -3.33 -24.73 -11.59
N GLN A 148 -2.96 -25.65 -12.47
CA GLN A 148 -3.72 -25.93 -13.69
C GLN A 148 -5.14 -26.44 -13.38
N GLU A 149 -5.27 -27.36 -12.42
CA GLU A 149 -6.58 -27.88 -11.96
C GLU A 149 -7.49 -26.75 -11.44
N LEU A 150 -6.91 -25.75 -10.77
CA LEU A 150 -7.64 -24.57 -10.30
C LEU A 150 -8.08 -23.65 -11.44
N TYR A 151 -7.22 -23.42 -12.44
CA TYR A 151 -7.60 -22.64 -13.63
C TYR A 151 -8.73 -23.30 -14.40
N ASP A 152 -8.65 -24.61 -14.60
CA ASP A 152 -9.66 -25.39 -15.29
C ASP A 152 -10.99 -25.34 -14.55
N GLU A 153 -11.00 -25.48 -13.21
CA GLU A 153 -12.23 -25.37 -12.40
C GLU A 153 -12.82 -23.96 -12.39
N LEU A 154 -11.99 -22.92 -12.36
CA LEU A 154 -12.46 -21.53 -12.40
C LEU A 154 -12.96 -21.12 -13.79
N GLY A 155 -12.53 -21.83 -14.85
CA GLY A 155 -13.00 -21.64 -16.22
C GLY A 155 -14.35 -22.32 -16.52
N LYS A 156 -14.85 -23.19 -15.65
CA LYS A 156 -16.15 -23.85 -15.84
C LYS A 156 -17.31 -22.88 -15.59
N LYS A 157 -18.38 -23.00 -16.41
CA LYS A 157 -19.64 -22.24 -16.25
C LYS A 157 -20.31 -22.44 -14.89
N LYS A 158 -20.15 -23.62 -14.28
CA LYS A 158 -20.61 -23.91 -12.91
C LYS A 158 -19.43 -24.38 -12.08
N GLN A 159 -18.89 -23.47 -11.29
CA GLN A 159 -17.72 -23.68 -10.46
C GLN A 159 -18.05 -24.59 -9.26
N ASN A 160 -17.22 -25.60 -9.01
CA ASN A 160 -17.32 -26.40 -7.80
C ASN A 160 -16.55 -25.73 -6.66
N LYS A 161 -17.29 -25.07 -5.76
CA LYS A 161 -16.72 -24.31 -4.64
C LYS A 161 -15.97 -25.19 -3.64
N GLU A 162 -16.34 -26.46 -3.48
CA GLU A 162 -15.63 -27.39 -2.59
C GLU A 162 -14.29 -27.81 -3.18
N THR A 163 -14.25 -28.09 -4.48
CA THR A 163 -13.01 -28.39 -5.21
C THR A 163 -12.05 -27.20 -5.19
N ILE A 164 -12.55 -25.99 -5.48
CA ILE A 164 -11.76 -24.74 -5.43
C ILE A 164 -11.19 -24.52 -4.02
N ARG A 165 -12.01 -24.66 -2.98
CA ARG A 165 -11.55 -24.52 -1.59
C ARG A 165 -10.51 -25.58 -1.22
N GLY A 166 -10.69 -26.82 -1.67
CA GLY A 166 -9.73 -27.90 -1.45
C GLY A 166 -8.37 -27.62 -2.09
N ILE A 167 -8.36 -27.12 -3.33
CA ILE A 167 -7.13 -26.78 -4.05
C ILE A 167 -6.44 -25.56 -3.41
N LEU A 168 -7.20 -24.52 -3.05
CA LEU A 168 -6.66 -23.35 -2.35
C LEU A 168 -6.05 -23.72 -0.99
N LYS A 169 -6.71 -24.60 -0.22
CA LYS A 169 -6.16 -25.06 1.05
C LYS A 169 -4.85 -25.84 0.85
N TRP A 170 -4.80 -26.71 -0.16
CA TRP A 170 -3.59 -27.47 -0.49
C TRP A 170 -2.42 -26.56 -0.90
N LEU A 171 -2.70 -25.51 -1.68
CA LEU A 171 -1.69 -24.50 -2.04
C LEU A 171 -1.23 -23.68 -0.83
N ALA A 172 -2.14 -23.36 0.11
CA ALA A 172 -1.82 -22.63 1.33
C ALA A 172 -0.89 -23.44 2.25
N ASP A 173 -1.12 -24.75 2.33
CA ASP A 173 -0.33 -25.69 3.16
C ASP A 173 1.08 -25.93 2.59
N LYS A 174 1.32 -25.66 1.30
CA LYS A 174 2.62 -25.87 0.61
C LYS A 174 3.49 -24.62 0.52
N GLY A 175 2.90 -23.43 0.66
CA GLY A 175 3.61 -22.15 0.61
C GLY A 175 2.79 -21.07 -0.09
N ILE A 176 2.65 -19.92 0.57
CA ILE A 176 1.74 -18.82 0.23
C ILE A 176 1.96 -18.23 -1.18
N ASP A 177 3.18 -18.35 -1.73
CA ASP A 177 3.58 -17.72 -2.99
C ASP A 177 2.81 -18.23 -4.20
N ALA A 178 2.49 -19.52 -4.26
CA ALA A 178 1.70 -20.11 -5.34
C ALA A 178 0.24 -19.61 -5.31
N LEU A 179 -0.26 -19.29 -4.12
CA LEU A 179 -1.63 -18.86 -3.88
C LEU A 179 -1.81 -17.36 -4.20
N ILE A 180 -0.80 -16.55 -3.88
CA ILE A 180 -0.71 -15.14 -4.30
C ILE A 180 -0.71 -15.05 -5.82
N ALA A 181 0.12 -15.86 -6.49
CA ALA A 181 0.22 -15.83 -7.94
C ALA A 181 -1.14 -16.03 -8.62
N ILE A 182 -1.92 -17.03 -8.17
CA ILE A 182 -3.24 -17.32 -8.76
C ILE A 182 -4.25 -16.20 -8.51
N LEU A 183 -4.30 -15.66 -7.28
CA LEU A 183 -5.26 -14.61 -6.91
C LEU A 183 -5.01 -13.31 -7.68
N SER A 184 -3.76 -13.01 -7.99
CA SER A 184 -3.39 -11.82 -8.78
C SER A 184 -3.70 -11.94 -10.28
N SER A 185 -4.08 -13.13 -10.78
CA SER A 185 -4.43 -13.34 -12.20
C SER A 185 -5.94 -13.24 -12.51
N LYS A 186 -6.78 -12.98 -11.51
CA LYS A 186 -8.26 -12.96 -11.63
C LYS A 186 -8.94 -11.69 -11.12
N ILE A 187 -8.17 -10.66 -10.76
CA ILE A 187 -8.63 -9.27 -10.66
C ILE A 187 -8.13 -8.54 -11.89
#